data_AF-A0A920YHB4-F1
#
_entry.id   AF-A0A920YHB4-F1
#
_cell.length_a   1.000
_cell.length_b   1.000
_cell.length_c   1.000
_cell.angle_alpha   90.00
_cell.angle_beta   90.00
_cell.angle_gamma   90.00
#
_symmetry.space_group_name_H-M   'P 1'
#
loop_
_entity.id
_entity.type
_entity.pdbx_description
1 polymer ?
#
loop_
_entity_poly.entity_id
_entity_poly.type
_entity_poly.pdbx_seq_one_letter_code
_entity_poly.pdbx_strand_id
1 'polypeptide(L)' 'AKETGKRYTLESCMAKTFASETAMWVTTQAIQIHGGMGYSKELPIERYFRDAKVTEIYEGTSEIQRMVIARLETGLR' A
#
# COMPACT_ATOMS: atom_id res chain seq x y z
N ALA A 1 16.64 -8.89 8.15
CA ALA A 1 15.93 -8.83 9.45
C ALA A 1 15.47 -10.20 9.93
N LYS A 2 14.70 -10.96 9.12
CA LYS A 2 14.30 -12.34 9.46
C LYS A 2 15.51 -13.27 9.70
N GLU A 3 16.61 -13.02 9.00
CA GLU A 3 17.89 -13.73 9.16
C GLU A 3 18.74 -13.20 10.32
N THR A 4 18.53 -11.96 10.76
CA THR A 4 19.42 -11.27 11.73
C THR A 4 18.79 -11.09 13.11
N GLY A 5 17.51 -11.44 13.29
CA GLY A 5 16.76 -11.30 14.55
C GLY A 5 16.48 -9.86 15.01
N LYS A 6 17.01 -8.86 14.29
CA LYS A 6 16.82 -7.44 14.61
C LYS A 6 15.36 -7.03 14.38
N ARG A 7 14.84 -6.17 15.25
CA ARG A 7 13.52 -5.55 15.07
C ARG A 7 13.54 -4.70 13.80
N TYR A 8 12.51 -4.83 12.98
CA TYR A 8 12.40 -4.18 11.67
C TYR A 8 11.03 -3.51 11.48
N THR A 9 10.40 -3.10 12.58
CA THR A 9 9.04 -2.55 12.58
C THR A 9 8.97 -1.28 11.72
N LEU A 10 9.95 -0.38 11.86
CA LEU A 10 10.00 0.88 11.14
C LEU A 10 10.07 0.65 9.62
N GLU A 11 11.02 -0.17 9.18
CA GLU A 11 11.26 -0.49 7.79
C GLU A 11 10.06 -1.25 7.19
N SER A 12 9.43 -2.14 7.97
CA SER A 12 8.22 -2.84 7.55
C SER A 12 7.04 -1.89 7.35
N CYS A 13 6.83 -0.92 8.24
CA CYS A 13 5.77 0.08 8.12
C CYS A 13 6.00 0.95 6.88
N MET A 14 7.24 1.44 6.69
CA MET A 14 7.61 2.23 5.51
C MET A 14 7.39 1.46 4.21
N ALA A 15 7.87 0.22 4.15
CA ALA A 15 7.73 -0.63 2.96
C ALA A 15 6.26 -0.90 2.64
N LYS A 16 5.44 -1.20 3.66
CA LYS A 16 4.02 -1.47 3.48
C LYS A 16 3.29 -0.25 2.92
N THR A 17 3.39 0.90 3.59
CA THR A 17 2.69 2.13 3.16
C THR A 17 3.10 2.53 1.75
N PHE A 18 4.39 2.48 1.45
CA PHE A 18 4.88 2.81 0.11
C PHE A 18 4.33 1.86 -0.95
N ALA A 19 4.39 0.54 -0.72
CA ALA A 19 3.93 -0.45 -1.67
C ALA A 19 2.41 -0.39 -1.90
N SER A 20 1.61 -0.24 -0.84
CA SER A 20 0.15 -0.18 -0.95
C SER A 20 -0.31 1.07 -1.72
N GLU A 21 0.23 2.24 -1.38
CA GLU A 21 -0.15 3.50 -2.03
C GLU A 21 0.34 3.54 -3.49
N THR A 22 1.51 2.98 -3.76
CA THR A 22 2.01 2.83 -5.13
C THR A 22 1.10 1.90 -5.94
N ALA A 23 0.69 0.75 -5.39
CA ALA A 23 -0.21 -0.17 -6.07
C ALA A 23 -1.55 0.51 -6.40
N MET A 24 -2.11 1.28 -5.46
CA MET A 24 -3.33 2.05 -5.67
C MET A 24 -3.14 3.12 -6.76
N TRP A 25 -2.04 3.86 -6.73
CA TRP A 25 -1.75 4.87 -7.74
C TRP A 25 -1.60 4.26 -9.14
N VAL A 26 -0.77 3.22 -9.28
CA VAL A 26 -0.53 2.53 -10.56
C VAL A 26 -1.82 1.96 -11.15
N THR A 27 -2.62 1.27 -10.33
CA THR A 27 -3.87 0.67 -10.82
C THR A 27 -4.91 1.72 -11.19
N THR A 28 -4.94 2.86 -10.48
CA THR A 28 -5.76 4.02 -10.86
C THR A 28 -5.34 4.61 -12.21
N GLN A 29 -4.04 4.79 -12.43
CA GLN A 29 -3.52 5.24 -13.73
C GLN A 29 -3.84 4.23 -14.84
N ALA A 30 -3.73 2.93 -14.56
CA ALA A 30 -4.05 1.88 -15.51
C ALA A 30 -5.53 1.94 -15.95
N ILE A 31 -6.47 2.13 -15.02
CA ILE A 31 -7.89 2.36 -15.35
C ILE A 31 -8.03 3.57 -16.27
N GLN A 32 -7.42 4.70 -15.91
CA GLN A 32 -7.52 5.94 -16.68
C GLN A 32 -6.97 5.80 -18.11
N ILE A 33 -5.83 5.12 -18.27
CA ILE A 33 -5.18 4.88 -19.57
C ILE A 33 -6.05 3.99 -20.47
N HIS A 34 -6.71 2.98 -19.92
CA HIS A 34 -7.55 2.05 -20.67
C HIS A 34 -8.99 2.55 -20.86
N GLY A 35 -9.34 3.69 -20.26
CA GLY A 35 -10.67 4.30 -20.36
C GLY A 35 -11.79 3.33 -19.96
N GLY A 36 -12.83 3.23 -20.78
CA GLY A 36 -13.97 2.33 -20.52
C GLY A 36 -13.57 0.86 -20.37
N MET A 37 -12.54 0.40 -21.11
CA MET A 37 -12.03 -0.97 -20.97
C MET A 37 -11.35 -1.21 -19.62
N GLY A 38 -10.81 -0.16 -18.98
CA GLY A 38 -10.24 -0.26 -17.63
C GLY A 38 -11.26 -0.60 -16.55
N TYR A 39 -12.53 -0.28 -16.77
CA TYR A 39 -13.66 -0.65 -15.91
C TYR A 39 -14.35 -1.96 -16.31
N SER A 40 -14.06 -2.48 -17.51
CA SER A 40 -14.63 -3.73 -18.00
C SER A 40 -13.96 -4.93 -17.34
N LYS A 41 -14.73 -6.01 -17.13
CA LYS A 41 -14.19 -7.31 -16.68
C LYS A 41 -13.51 -8.11 -17.79
N GLU A 42 -13.49 -7.59 -19.02
CA GLU A 42 -12.74 -8.18 -20.13
C GLU A 42 -11.22 -8.10 -19.93
N LEU A 43 -10.74 -7.13 -19.17
CA LEU A 43 -9.36 -6.99 -18.74
C LEU A 43 -9.27 -7.10 -17.21
N PRO A 44 -8.17 -7.63 -16.65
CA PRO A 44 -8.02 -7.80 -15.19
C PRO A 44 -7.79 -6.48 -14.42
N ILE A 45 -7.78 -5.33 -15.09
CA ILE A 45 -7.38 -4.03 -14.52
C ILE A 45 -8.31 -3.60 -13.39
N GLU A 46 -9.63 -3.72 -13.58
CA GLU A 46 -10.63 -3.39 -12.56
C GLU A 46 -10.43 -4.23 -11.28
N ARG A 47 -10.04 -5.50 -11.46
CA ARG A 47 -9.75 -6.40 -10.36
C ARG A 47 -8.50 -5.95 -9.61
N TYR A 48 -7.42 -5.63 -10.33
CA TYR A 48 -6.20 -5.15 -9.68
C TYR A 48 -6.43 -3.84 -8.91
N PHE A 49 -7.25 -2.92 -9.43
CA PHE A 49 -7.63 -1.71 -8.71
C PHE A 49 -8.36 -2.01 -7.39
N ARG A 50 -9.35 -2.91 -7.42
CA ARG A 50 -10.07 -3.35 -6.21
C ARG A 50 -9.14 -4.04 -5.22
N ASP A 51 -8.29 -4.94 -5.72
CA ASP A 51 -7.34 -5.70 -4.91
C ASP A 51 -6.27 -4.78 -4.32
N ALA A 52 -5.83 -3.72 -5.02
CA ALA A 52 -4.90 -2.73 -4.49
C ALA A 52 -5.50 -1.94 -3.34
N LYS A 53 -6.80 -1.57 -3.42
CA LYS A 53 -7.44 -0.72 -2.41
C LYS A 53 -7.46 -1.36 -1.01
N VAL A 54 -7.66 -2.68 -0.93
CA VAL A 54 -7.69 -3.36 0.38
C VAL A 54 -6.34 -3.26 1.08
N THR A 55 -5.24 -3.11 0.33
CA THR A 55 -3.88 -3.10 0.88
C THR A 55 -3.59 -1.89 1.75
N GLU A 56 -4.30 -0.79 1.54
CA GLU A 56 -4.24 0.43 2.35
C GLU A 56 -5.05 0.34 3.65
N ILE A 57 -5.86 -0.71 3.82
CA ILE A 57 -6.86 -0.82 4.91
C ILE A 57 -6.50 -1.95 5.88
N TYR A 58 -6.32 -3.17 5.37
CA TYR A 58 -6.04 -4.34 6.21
C TYR A 58 -4.61 -4.30 6.78
N GLU A 59 -4.34 -5.05 7.86
CA GLU A 59 -3.02 -5.09 8.52
C GLU A 59 -2.50 -3.71 8.96
N GLY A 60 -3.43 -2.82 9.35
CA GLY A 60 -3.19 -1.43 9.76
C GLY A 60 -3.23 -0.45 8.59
N THR A 61 -4.13 0.54 8.66
CA THR A 61 -4.32 1.51 7.56
C THR A 61 -3.06 2.32 7.27
N SER A 62 -2.99 2.96 6.09
CA SER A 62 -1.90 3.87 5.75
C SER A 62 -1.62 4.92 6.85
N GLU A 63 -2.66 5.47 7.46
CA GLU A 63 -2.54 6.44 8.56
C GLU A 63 -1.96 5.79 9.83
N ILE A 64 -2.40 4.57 10.18
CA ILE A 64 -1.83 3.83 11.31
C ILE A 64 -0.34 3.55 11.08
N GLN A 65 0.04 3.12 9.88
CA GLN A 65 1.44 2.88 9.54
C GLN A 65 2.27 4.17 9.65
N ARG A 66 1.76 5.30 9.13
CA ARG A 66 2.42 6.61 9.27
C ARG A 66 2.54 7.05 10.72
N MET A 67 1.54 6.79 11.57
CA MET A 67 1.64 7.08 13.01
C MET A 67 2.72 6.23 13.69
N VAL A 68 2.84 4.94 13.35
CA VAL A 68 3.90 4.08 13.87
C VAL A 68 5.28 4.57 13.41
N ILE A 69 5.42 4.92 12.13
CA ILE A 69 6.66 5.51 11.58
C ILE A 69 7.00 6.80 12.33
N ALA A 70 6.06 7.74 12.46
CA ALA A 70 6.28 9.01 13.14
C ALA A 70 6.71 8.83 14.60
N ARG A 71 6.07 7.91 15.35
CA ARG A 71 6.44 7.59 16.74
C ARG A 71 7.85 7.01 16.84
N LEU A 72 8.25 6.14 15.91
CA LEU A 72 9.56 5.51 15.92
C LEU A 72 10.69 6.45 15.48
N GLU A 73 10.43 7.33 14.51
CA GLU A 73 11.40 8.33 14.02
C GLU A 73 11.61 9.48 15.01
N THR A 74 10.51 9.99 15.59
CA THR A 74 10.59 11.18 16.47
C THR A 74 10.84 10.83 17.93
N GLY A 75 10.61 9.58 18.35
CA GLY A 75 10.68 9.16 19.75
C GLY A 75 9.55 9.72 20.63
N LEU A 76 8.60 10.46 20.06
CA LEU A 76 7.48 11.06 20.79
C LEU A 76 6.38 10.02 20.99
N ARG A 77 5.90 9.90 22.23
CA ARG A 77 4.83 8.96 22.60
C ARG A 77 3.46 9.61 22.59
#